data_AF-A0A841QGF0-F1
#
_entry.id   AF-A0A841QGF0-F1
#
_cell.length_a   1.000
_cell.length_b   1.000
_cell.length_c   1.000
_cell.angle_alpha   90.00
_cell.angle_beta   90.00
_cell.angle_gamma   90.00
#
_symmetry.space_group_name_H-M   'P 1'
#
loop_
_entity.id
_entity.type
_entity.pdbx_description
1 polymer ?
#
loop_
_entity_poly.entity_id
_entity_poly.type
_entity_poly.pdbx_seq_one_letter_code
_entity_poly.pdbx_strand_id
1 'polypeptide(L)'
;MTAPPSPFSTIVPTGAVKAAHKRPCGHKAGPALADLPGRDRATYAPMSVSLIQHAKRLFARTCLYGSMHWRLPATLGVPVLAMAATPTWAADANSTTATQGQSMQAEKPQWYTGSLVSPSGAMTQKGMIAWEPYMTYSQPVGQFNSNGVSQPLHPRQKTVSNFTLYKYAITDAISIQLTPVIEYRWKKGNNTSSGLKFGDLPVDLMWRYVDADPKRYIPALSVFAGMAMPTGDYNRLGRAQDGVGAGTYTFRLALTEQSTYTLPGQHELRLRVWSTFRRAVTTAHLHDVTSYGTSAGFKGRAQPGMYGESGFSLEFGINQKWVLALDLARDWSNGSHLRGTTATGKKVDTVASPSGDWLIAPAIEYSWSPRFGIIAGVSTYFAGHNTGFNVSPQIAFNSVF
;
A
#
# COMPACT_ATOMS: atom_id res chain seq x y z
N MET A 1 -18.35 -8.43 -2.28
CA MET A 1 -17.55 -8.67 -3.50
C MET A 1 -16.74 -7.40 -3.74
N THR A 2 -15.50 -7.38 -3.24
CA THR A 2 -14.64 -6.20 -3.12
C THR A 2 -13.87 -5.92 -4.44
N ALA A 3 -13.29 -4.72 -4.55
CA ALA A 3 -12.58 -4.21 -5.73
C ALA A 3 -11.40 -5.08 -6.21
N PRO A 4 -10.93 -4.92 -7.47
CA PRO A 4 -9.73 -5.58 -7.94
C PRO A 4 -8.51 -5.22 -7.07
N PRO A 5 -7.55 -6.15 -6.94
CA PRO A 5 -6.45 -6.01 -5.98
C PRO A 5 -5.55 -4.81 -6.31
N SER A 6 -5.26 -4.00 -5.29
CA SER A 6 -3.99 -3.27 -5.22
C SER A 6 -2.87 -4.31 -5.12
N PRO A 7 -1.66 -4.07 -5.66
CA PRO A 7 -0.50 -4.94 -5.38
C PRO A 7 -0.24 -5.13 -3.87
N PHE A 8 -0.80 -4.26 -3.01
CA PHE A 8 -0.75 -4.35 -1.55
C PHE A 8 -2.04 -4.87 -0.88
N SER A 9 -3.13 -5.07 -1.63
CA SER A 9 -4.42 -5.53 -1.10
C SER A 9 -4.81 -6.88 -1.69
N THR A 10 -4.54 -7.95 -0.94
CA THR A 10 -5.00 -9.29 -1.32
C THR A 10 -6.46 -9.47 -0.92
N ILE A 11 -7.37 -9.34 -1.89
CA ILE A 11 -8.78 -9.59 -1.66
C ILE A 11 -9.14 -11.06 -1.92
N VAL A 12 -9.85 -11.66 -0.95
CA VAL A 12 -10.50 -12.97 -1.06
C VAL A 12 -11.91 -12.77 -1.63
N PRO A 13 -12.29 -13.40 -2.76
CA PRO A 13 -13.68 -13.36 -3.21
C PRO A 13 -14.56 -14.26 -2.32
N THR A 14 -15.48 -13.63 -1.58
CA THR A 14 -16.60 -14.31 -0.89
C THR A 14 -17.78 -14.43 -1.84
N GLY A 15 -18.07 -15.65 -2.28
CA GLY A 15 -19.31 -16.02 -2.95
C GLY A 15 -20.10 -17.00 -2.09
N ALA A 16 -21.19 -16.55 -1.50
CA ALA A 16 -22.28 -17.40 -1.03
C ALA A 16 -23.60 -16.63 -1.17
N VAL A 17 -24.34 -16.95 -2.22
CA VAL A 17 -25.72 -16.52 -2.41
C VAL A 17 -26.58 -17.24 -1.38
N LYS A 18 -27.12 -16.52 -0.38
CA LYS A 18 -28.20 -17.05 0.47
C LYS A 18 -29.48 -17.13 -0.38
N ALA A 19 -29.81 -18.32 -0.85
CA ALA A 19 -31.15 -18.65 -1.28
C ALA A 19 -32.04 -18.77 -0.04
N ALA A 20 -33.05 -17.90 0.08
CA ALA A 20 -34.09 -18.04 1.08
C ALA A 20 -35.01 -19.20 0.67
N HIS A 21 -35.14 -20.21 1.53
CA HIS A 21 -36.22 -21.19 1.45
C HIS A 21 -36.99 -21.20 2.77
N LYS A 22 -38.31 -20.99 2.66
CA LYS A 22 -39.29 -21.04 3.75
C LYS A 22 -39.41 -22.48 4.28
N ARG A 23 -39.72 -22.59 5.57
CA ARG A 23 -39.96 -23.82 6.36
C ARG A 23 -41.12 -24.66 5.80
N PRO A 24 -41.30 -25.90 6.33
CA PRO A 24 -42.34 -26.07 7.36
C PRO A 24 -41.94 -26.96 8.56
N CYS A 25 -42.89 -27.02 9.50
CA CYS A 25 -42.83 -27.39 10.92
C CYS A 25 -42.64 -28.89 11.25
N GLY A 26 -42.23 -29.16 12.49
CA GLY A 26 -42.35 -30.47 13.15
C GLY A 26 -41.85 -30.46 14.61
N HIS A 27 -42.77 -30.56 15.58
CA HIS A 27 -42.53 -30.72 17.03
C HIS A 27 -42.19 -32.17 17.42
N LYS A 28 -41.37 -32.37 18.47
CA LYS A 28 -41.70 -33.10 19.72
C LYS A 28 -40.48 -33.22 20.68
N ALA A 29 -40.79 -33.51 21.95
CA ALA A 29 -40.05 -33.27 23.20
C ALA A 29 -39.01 -34.36 23.62
N GLY A 30 -38.18 -34.03 24.63
CA GLY A 30 -37.01 -34.79 25.18
C GLY A 30 -37.32 -36.00 26.08
N PRO A 31 -36.61 -36.31 27.21
CA PRO A 31 -35.44 -35.67 27.87
C PRO A 31 -34.37 -36.64 28.47
N ALA A 32 -33.48 -36.10 29.36
CA ALA A 32 -32.72 -36.71 30.50
C ALA A 32 -31.22 -37.11 30.30
N LEU A 33 -30.28 -36.40 30.99
CA LEU A 33 -29.44 -36.79 32.17
C LEU A 33 -28.31 -37.81 31.84
N ALA A 34 -27.06 -37.78 32.33
CA ALA A 34 -26.33 -37.06 33.37
C ALA A 34 -24.79 -37.26 33.18
N ASP A 35 -24.01 -36.65 34.09
CA ASP A 35 -22.63 -36.97 34.53
C ASP A 35 -21.39 -36.36 33.83
N LEU A 36 -20.86 -35.34 34.52
CA LEU A 36 -19.45 -34.98 34.66
C LEU A 36 -18.87 -35.72 35.89
N PRO A 37 -17.54 -35.94 36.00
CA PRO A 37 -16.74 -34.93 36.70
C PRO A 37 -15.28 -34.75 36.22
N GLY A 38 -14.79 -33.52 36.42
CA GLY A 38 -13.43 -33.27 36.92
C GLY A 38 -12.33 -32.95 35.90
N ARG A 39 -11.93 -31.68 35.83
CA ARG A 39 -10.52 -31.22 35.98
C ARG A 39 -10.39 -29.69 35.93
N ASP A 40 -9.86 -29.18 37.03
CA ASP A 40 -8.91 -28.07 37.21
C ASP A 40 -9.21 -26.67 36.64
N ARG A 41 -9.55 -25.79 37.58
CA ARG A 41 -9.43 -24.33 37.49
C ARG A 41 -7.95 -23.93 37.53
N ALA A 42 -7.49 -23.28 36.48
CA ALA A 42 -6.36 -22.36 36.56
C ALA A 42 -6.88 -20.93 36.31
N THR A 43 -6.72 -20.11 37.34
CA THR A 43 -7.05 -18.70 37.48
C THR A 43 -6.21 -17.84 36.53
N TYR A 44 -6.83 -16.98 35.72
CA TYR A 44 -6.18 -15.82 35.11
C TYR A 44 -7.04 -14.57 35.33
N ALA A 45 -6.49 -13.61 36.08
CA ALA A 45 -7.05 -12.28 36.29
C ALA A 45 -6.87 -11.41 35.03
N PRO A 46 -7.83 -10.54 34.68
CA PRO A 46 -7.69 -9.65 33.53
C PRO A 46 -6.96 -8.34 33.91
N MET A 47 -5.88 -8.04 33.18
CA MET A 47 -5.22 -6.73 33.22
C MET A 47 -6.03 -5.68 32.42
N SER A 48 -6.64 -4.76 33.17
CA SER A 48 -6.71 -3.31 32.92
C SER A 48 -7.14 -2.79 31.54
N VAL A 49 -8.46 -2.58 31.40
CA VAL A 49 -9.19 -1.84 30.34
C VAL A 49 -9.03 -0.29 30.45
N SER A 50 -8.13 0.22 31.31
CA SER A 50 -8.11 1.65 31.69
C SER A 50 -7.38 2.59 30.71
N LEU A 51 -6.44 2.09 29.89
CA LEU A 51 -5.62 2.96 29.01
C LEU A 51 -6.33 3.37 27.71
N ILE A 52 -7.31 2.59 27.25
CA ILE A 52 -8.03 2.82 25.98
C ILE A 52 -9.15 3.87 26.13
N GLN A 53 -9.67 4.06 27.34
CA GLN A 53 -10.70 5.07 27.60
C GLN A 53 -10.14 6.50 27.78
N HIS A 54 -8.86 6.66 28.14
CA HIS A 54 -8.23 7.98 28.24
C HIS A 54 -7.86 8.58 26.86
N ALA A 55 -7.48 7.75 25.89
CA ALA A 55 -7.17 8.21 24.53
C ALA A 55 -8.41 8.75 23.76
N LYS A 56 -9.60 8.21 24.05
CA LYS A 56 -10.86 8.66 23.40
C LYS A 56 -11.35 10.03 23.89
N ARG A 57 -10.96 10.47 25.09
CA ARG A 57 -11.38 11.77 25.65
C ARG A 57 -10.48 12.94 25.24
N LEU A 58 -9.23 12.67 24.84
CA LEU A 58 -8.29 13.70 24.39
C LEU A 58 -8.52 14.15 22.94
N PHE A 59 -9.09 13.30 22.08
CA PHE A 59 -9.34 13.62 20.66
C PHE A 59 -10.65 14.37 20.40
N ALA A 60 -11.56 14.46 21.38
CA ALA A 60 -12.86 15.11 21.21
C ALA A 60 -12.90 16.62 21.56
N ARG A 61 -11.74 17.24 21.88
CA ARG A 61 -11.68 18.64 22.34
C ARG A 61 -10.95 19.62 21.41
N THR A 62 -10.47 19.20 20.24
CA THR A 62 -9.71 20.08 19.32
C THR A 62 -10.46 20.46 18.03
N CYS A 63 -11.75 20.11 17.93
CA CYS A 63 -12.62 20.54 16.83
C CYS A 63 -13.64 21.56 17.33
N LEU A 64 -13.19 22.77 17.62
CA LEU A 64 -14.00 23.99 17.69
C LEU A 64 -13.05 25.18 17.80
N TYR A 65 -13.32 26.22 17.01
CA TYR A 65 -12.57 27.48 16.80
C TYR A 65 -11.60 27.54 15.62
N GLY A 66 -11.90 28.46 14.69
CA GLY A 66 -10.87 29.06 13.84
C GLY A 66 -11.25 29.38 12.39
N SER A 67 -12.44 29.94 12.13
CA SER A 67 -12.70 30.67 10.88
C SER A 67 -11.84 31.94 10.86
N MET A 68 -10.85 32.03 9.95
CA MET A 68 -10.00 33.22 9.82
C MET A 68 -9.92 33.67 8.36
N HIS A 69 -10.46 34.86 8.14
CA HIS A 69 -10.50 35.59 6.88
C HIS A 69 -9.10 36.06 6.48
N TRP A 70 -8.71 35.79 5.23
CA TRP A 70 -7.52 36.38 4.61
C TRP A 70 -7.86 37.76 4.02
N ARG A 71 -7.15 38.80 4.48
CA ARG A 71 -7.07 40.10 3.81
C ARG A 71 -5.61 40.34 3.40
N LEU A 72 -5.42 40.57 2.11
CA LEU A 72 -4.18 41.06 1.50
C LEU A 72 -3.92 42.52 1.95
N PRO A 73 -2.64 42.93 1.95
CA PRO A 73 -2.33 44.21 1.32
C PRO A 73 -1.21 44.09 0.29
N ALA A 74 -1.41 44.83 -0.80
CA ALA A 74 -0.41 45.14 -1.81
C ALA A 74 0.22 46.50 -1.50
N THR A 75 1.53 46.64 -1.65
CA THR A 75 2.19 47.89 -2.08
C THR A 75 3.57 47.61 -2.67
N LEU A 76 3.86 48.37 -3.73
CA LEU A 76 5.00 48.37 -4.65
C LEU A 76 6.27 49.03 -4.08
N GLY A 77 7.43 48.73 -4.68
CA GLY A 77 8.63 49.59 -4.66
C GLY A 77 9.88 48.91 -5.25
N VAL A 78 10.48 49.52 -6.27
CA VAL A 78 11.49 48.96 -7.23
C VAL A 78 12.95 49.37 -6.82
N PRO A 79 14.03 49.23 -7.65
CA PRO A 79 15.22 48.43 -7.38
C PRO A 79 16.51 49.25 -7.14
N VAL A 80 17.62 48.59 -6.75
CA VAL A 80 18.97 49.14 -6.94
C VAL A 80 19.92 48.05 -7.46
N LEU A 81 20.70 48.45 -8.45
CA LEU A 81 21.65 47.74 -9.30
C LEU A 81 23.07 47.73 -8.67
N ALA A 82 23.98 46.99 -9.32
CA ALA A 82 25.47 47.03 -9.25
C ALA A 82 26.10 46.11 -8.19
N MET A 83 27.23 45.41 -8.42
CA MET A 83 28.17 45.31 -9.55
C MET A 83 29.01 44.02 -9.37
N ALA A 84 29.69 43.61 -10.43
CA ALA A 84 30.51 42.42 -10.57
C ALA A 84 31.80 42.41 -9.73
N ALA A 85 32.29 41.21 -9.39
CA ALA A 85 33.71 40.90 -9.25
C ALA A 85 33.94 39.38 -9.32
N THR A 86 34.53 38.90 -10.41
CA THR A 86 35.32 37.66 -10.43
C THR A 86 36.73 37.98 -9.96
N PRO A 87 37.40 37.04 -9.29
CA PRO A 87 38.71 36.63 -9.81
C PRO A 87 39.00 35.13 -9.70
N THR A 88 39.57 34.62 -10.79
CA THR A 88 40.74 33.72 -10.92
C THR A 88 40.89 32.46 -10.07
N TRP A 89 41.18 31.37 -10.78
CA TRP A 89 41.86 30.16 -10.30
C TRP A 89 43.18 30.43 -9.56
N ALA A 90 43.43 29.64 -8.52
CA ALA A 90 44.77 29.22 -8.13
C ALA A 90 44.69 27.81 -7.52
N ALA A 91 45.35 26.86 -8.16
CA ALA A 91 45.87 25.67 -7.50
C ALA A 91 47.25 26.05 -6.95
N ASP A 92 47.55 25.72 -5.69
CA ASP A 92 48.83 25.11 -5.34
C ASP A 92 48.97 24.73 -3.86
N ALA A 93 49.68 23.62 -3.69
CA ALA A 93 50.63 23.27 -2.62
C ALA A 93 50.15 23.03 -1.18
N ASN A 94 50.27 21.75 -0.81
CA ASN A 94 50.68 21.21 0.49
C ASN A 94 51.33 22.20 1.47
N SER A 95 50.73 22.30 2.65
CA SER A 95 51.49 22.51 3.89
C SER A 95 50.92 21.60 4.97
N THR A 96 51.71 20.60 5.34
CA THR A 96 51.53 19.72 6.49
C THR A 96 51.57 20.57 7.77
N THR A 97 50.48 20.63 8.51
CA THR A 97 50.50 21.03 9.92
C THR A 97 49.57 20.09 10.66
N ALA A 98 50.17 19.25 11.50
CA ALA A 98 49.46 18.35 12.39
C ALA A 98 48.69 19.18 13.42
N THR A 99 47.37 19.24 13.27
CA THR A 99 46.45 19.67 14.31
C THR A 99 45.60 18.47 14.66
N GLN A 100 45.71 17.99 15.91
CA GLN A 100 44.76 17.07 16.50
C GLN A 100 43.38 17.75 16.56
N GLY A 101 42.63 17.62 15.48
CA GLY A 101 41.18 17.83 15.48
C GLY A 101 40.53 16.47 15.52
N GLN A 102 39.65 16.25 16.49
CA GLN A 102 38.70 15.14 16.45
C GLN A 102 38.16 15.04 15.02
N SER A 103 38.35 13.89 14.37
CA SER A 103 37.79 13.64 13.06
C SER A 103 36.29 13.90 13.17
N MET A 104 35.84 15.05 12.67
CA MET A 104 34.46 15.24 12.24
C MET A 104 34.23 14.07 11.31
N GLN A 105 33.53 13.06 11.83
CA GLN A 105 33.23 11.85 11.10
C GLN A 105 32.49 12.34 9.86
N ALA A 106 33.15 12.28 8.69
CA ALA A 106 32.57 12.77 7.45
C ALA A 106 31.16 12.21 7.36
N GLU A 107 30.17 13.10 7.37
CA GLU A 107 28.77 12.76 7.53
C GLU A 107 28.43 11.74 6.44
N LYS A 108 28.30 10.48 6.87
CA LYS A 108 28.10 9.38 5.94
C LYS A 108 26.63 9.41 5.58
N PRO A 109 26.26 9.71 4.31
CA PRO A 109 24.86 9.77 3.95
C PRO A 109 24.21 8.43 4.25
N GLN A 110 23.08 8.46 4.94
CA GLN A 110 22.30 7.28 5.29
C GLN A 110 21.87 6.56 4.01
N TRP A 111 22.09 5.24 3.97
CA TRP A 111 21.59 4.43 2.86
C TRP A 111 20.20 3.93 3.19
N TYR A 112 19.29 4.11 2.24
CA TYR A 112 17.93 3.64 2.32
C TYR A 112 17.61 2.78 1.10
N THR A 113 16.95 1.66 1.34
CA THR A 113 16.22 0.90 0.33
C THR A 113 14.81 1.45 0.16
N GLY A 114 14.22 2.00 1.23
CA GLY A 114 12.86 2.51 1.25
C GLY A 114 11.90 1.54 1.95
N SER A 115 10.76 2.06 2.39
CA SER A 115 9.77 1.28 3.12
C SER A 115 8.99 0.27 2.27
N LEU A 116 8.18 -0.57 2.93
CA LEU A 116 7.46 -1.66 2.27
C LEU A 116 6.28 -1.19 1.41
N VAL A 117 5.59 -0.13 1.86
CA VAL A 117 4.32 0.30 1.28
C VAL A 117 4.45 1.65 0.58
N SER A 118 5.26 2.55 1.15
CA SER A 118 5.36 3.92 0.64
C SER A 118 5.98 3.91 -0.77
N PRO A 119 5.37 4.61 -1.76
CA PRO A 119 5.93 4.74 -3.10
C PRO A 119 7.12 5.71 -3.10
N SER A 120 8.23 5.35 -3.73
CA SER A 120 9.41 6.22 -3.79
C SER A 120 9.22 7.32 -4.84
N GLY A 121 9.62 8.56 -4.54
CA GLY A 121 9.49 9.73 -5.42
C GLY A 121 10.23 9.60 -6.76
N ALA A 122 10.14 10.64 -7.59
CA ALA A 122 10.93 10.69 -8.83
C ALA A 122 12.43 10.72 -8.51
N MET A 123 13.22 10.06 -9.36
CA MET A 123 14.67 10.02 -9.22
C MET A 123 15.28 11.40 -9.46
N THR A 124 16.42 11.66 -8.81
CA THR A 124 17.04 13.00 -8.74
C THR A 124 18.10 13.28 -9.81
N GLN A 125 18.41 12.30 -10.65
CA GLN A 125 19.46 12.41 -11.65
C GLN A 125 19.05 11.66 -12.91
N LYS A 126 19.11 12.36 -14.05
CA LYS A 126 18.85 11.83 -15.37
C LYS A 126 19.70 10.59 -15.66
N GLY A 127 19.08 9.61 -16.29
CA GLY A 127 19.74 8.38 -16.74
C GLY A 127 19.82 7.30 -15.67
N MET A 128 19.50 7.59 -14.40
CA MET A 128 19.45 6.56 -13.38
C MET A 128 18.36 5.53 -13.66
N ILE A 129 18.67 4.27 -13.34
CA ILE A 129 17.72 3.16 -13.40
C ILE A 129 17.59 2.56 -12.00
N ALA A 130 16.35 2.37 -11.54
CA ALA A 130 16.08 1.54 -10.37
C ALA A 130 15.38 0.25 -10.80
N TRP A 131 15.87 -0.87 -10.28
CA TRP A 131 15.28 -2.18 -10.43
C TRP A 131 15.06 -2.77 -9.04
N GLU A 132 13.79 -3.02 -8.70
CA GLU A 132 13.42 -3.44 -7.36
C GLU A 132 12.35 -4.54 -7.37
N PRO A 133 12.75 -5.82 -7.42
CA PRO A 133 11.82 -6.93 -7.25
C PRO A 133 11.36 -7.05 -5.79
N TYR A 134 10.05 -7.06 -5.60
CA TYR A 134 9.37 -7.37 -4.35
C TYR A 134 8.76 -8.77 -4.43
N MET A 135 8.93 -9.55 -3.38
CA MET A 135 8.22 -10.80 -3.16
C MET A 135 7.32 -10.66 -1.95
N THR A 136 6.05 -11.01 -2.13
CA THR A 136 5.05 -10.95 -1.08
C THR A 136 4.37 -12.30 -0.95
N TYR A 137 4.17 -12.75 0.28
CA TYR A 137 3.34 -13.91 0.58
C TYR A 137 2.08 -13.42 1.28
N SER A 138 0.92 -13.85 0.81
CA SER A 138 -0.36 -13.44 1.36
C SER A 138 -1.03 -14.61 2.07
N GLN A 139 -1.22 -14.45 3.39
CA GLN A 139 -1.82 -15.41 4.28
C GLN A 139 -3.08 -14.84 4.93
N PRO A 140 -4.27 -15.04 4.32
CA PRO A 140 -5.50 -14.59 4.95
C PRO A 140 -5.70 -15.28 6.30
N VAL A 141 -6.05 -14.49 7.31
CA VAL A 141 -6.30 -14.95 8.68
C VAL A 141 -7.75 -14.73 9.11
N GLY A 142 -8.46 -13.81 8.46
CA GLY A 142 -9.87 -13.53 8.75
C GLY A 142 -10.50 -12.57 7.75
N GLN A 143 -11.58 -11.93 8.19
CA GLN A 143 -12.25 -10.83 7.50
C GLN A 143 -12.84 -9.86 8.52
N PHE A 144 -12.82 -8.57 8.22
CA PHE A 144 -13.57 -7.56 8.94
C PHE A 144 -14.95 -7.41 8.31
N ASN A 145 -16.01 -7.58 9.09
CA ASN A 145 -17.38 -7.37 8.61
C ASN A 145 -17.72 -5.87 8.46
N SER A 146 -18.97 -5.54 8.15
CA SER A 146 -19.43 -4.16 7.97
C SER A 146 -19.26 -3.29 9.22
N ASN A 147 -19.25 -3.91 10.41
CA ASN A 147 -19.11 -3.22 11.70
C ASN A 147 -17.65 -3.22 12.19
N GLY A 148 -16.72 -3.69 11.36
CA GLY A 148 -15.30 -3.82 11.67
C GLY A 148 -14.95 -4.89 12.69
N VAL A 149 -15.84 -5.85 12.93
CA VAL A 149 -15.56 -7.01 13.78
C VAL A 149 -14.82 -8.06 12.95
N SER A 150 -13.65 -8.47 13.43
CA SER A 150 -12.86 -9.54 12.82
C SER A 150 -13.49 -10.91 13.06
N GLN A 151 -13.56 -11.72 12.02
CA GLN A 151 -14.05 -13.09 12.06
C GLN A 151 -13.09 -14.00 11.29
N PRO A 152 -12.82 -15.23 11.77
CA PRO A 152 -12.02 -16.19 11.02
C PRO A 152 -12.64 -16.50 9.66
N LEU A 153 -11.80 -16.69 8.64
CA LEU A 153 -12.24 -17.03 7.29
C LEU A 153 -11.67 -18.40 6.90
N HIS A 154 -12.52 -19.35 6.50
CA HIS A 154 -12.09 -20.66 5.97
C HIS A 154 -13.08 -21.14 4.89
N PRO A 155 -12.63 -21.81 3.80
CA PRO A 155 -11.24 -22.00 3.35
C PRO A 155 -10.65 -20.74 2.69
N ARG A 156 -9.32 -20.60 2.81
CA ARG A 156 -8.55 -19.38 2.45
C ARG A 156 -7.83 -19.57 1.12
N GLN A 157 -7.87 -18.56 0.26
CA GLN A 157 -6.98 -18.47 -0.90
C GLN A 157 -5.69 -17.79 -0.47
N LYS A 158 -4.56 -18.45 -0.67
CA LYS A 158 -3.22 -17.91 -0.45
C LYS A 158 -2.63 -17.46 -1.78
N THR A 159 -1.71 -16.53 -1.71
CA THR A 159 -1.03 -15.98 -2.89
C THR A 159 0.46 -15.81 -2.62
N VAL A 160 1.29 -16.11 -3.60
CA VAL A 160 2.64 -15.55 -3.72
C VAL A 160 2.62 -14.61 -4.90
N SER A 161 3.16 -13.41 -4.71
CA SER A 161 3.15 -12.35 -5.69
C SER A 161 4.55 -11.75 -5.79
N ASN A 162 5.05 -11.65 -7.02
CA ASN A 162 6.18 -10.79 -7.35
C ASN A 162 5.64 -9.53 -8.02
N PHE A 163 6.05 -8.35 -7.56
CA PHE A 163 5.97 -7.16 -8.39
C PHE A 163 7.36 -6.56 -8.49
N THR A 164 7.74 -6.08 -9.67
CA THR A 164 9.06 -5.49 -9.87
C THR A 164 8.91 -4.04 -10.26
N LEU A 165 9.55 -3.13 -9.53
CA LEU A 165 9.60 -1.73 -9.91
C LEU A 165 10.75 -1.54 -10.91
N TYR A 166 10.40 -1.10 -12.12
CA TYR A 166 11.35 -0.60 -13.09
C TYR A 166 11.16 0.91 -13.17
N LYS A 167 12.12 1.68 -12.68
CA LYS A 167 12.07 3.14 -12.72
C LYS A 167 13.23 3.68 -13.54
N TYR A 168 12.95 4.64 -14.41
CA TYR A 168 13.95 5.33 -15.21
C TYR A 168 13.80 6.84 -15.09
N ALA A 169 14.92 7.53 -14.85
CA ALA A 169 14.98 8.98 -14.77
C ALA A 169 15.14 9.60 -16.18
N ILE A 170 14.07 10.17 -16.71
CA ILE A 170 14.06 10.86 -18.01
C ILE A 170 14.81 12.20 -17.89
N THR A 171 14.59 12.90 -16.77
CA THR A 171 15.28 14.13 -16.36
C THR A 171 15.64 14.04 -14.88
N ASP A 172 16.22 15.10 -14.32
CA ASP A 172 16.55 15.17 -12.88
C ASP A 172 15.30 15.29 -11.97
N ALA A 173 14.12 15.49 -12.57
CA ALA A 173 12.85 15.66 -11.86
C ALA A 173 11.70 14.79 -12.40
N ILE A 174 11.86 14.21 -13.59
CA ILE A 174 10.84 13.40 -14.25
C ILE A 174 11.34 11.95 -14.38
N SER A 175 10.54 11.01 -13.90
CA SER A 175 10.79 9.57 -14.05
C SER A 175 9.58 8.87 -14.64
N ILE A 176 9.82 7.72 -15.27
CA ILE A 176 8.77 6.77 -15.64
C ILE A 176 8.96 5.50 -14.83
N GLN A 177 7.85 4.89 -14.39
CA GLN A 177 7.85 3.64 -13.65
C GLN A 177 6.92 2.62 -14.30
N LEU A 178 7.39 1.39 -14.43
CA LEU A 178 6.59 0.21 -14.77
C LEU A 178 6.56 -0.74 -13.58
N THR A 179 5.43 -1.39 -13.34
CA THR A 179 5.26 -2.32 -12.21
C THR A 179 4.60 -3.63 -12.64
N PRO A 180 5.26 -4.47 -13.47
CA PRO A 180 4.76 -5.80 -13.78
C PRO A 180 4.55 -6.63 -12.50
N VAL A 181 3.47 -7.39 -12.47
CA VAL A 181 3.11 -8.27 -11.37
C VAL A 181 2.94 -9.69 -11.89
N ILE A 182 3.51 -10.66 -11.17
CA ILE A 182 3.34 -12.09 -11.41
C ILE A 182 2.81 -12.73 -10.13
N GLU A 183 1.76 -13.53 -10.24
CA GLU A 183 1.10 -14.13 -9.09
C GLU A 183 0.88 -15.63 -9.27
N TYR A 184 0.90 -16.34 -8.15
CA TYR A 184 0.45 -17.72 -8.04
C TYR A 184 -0.49 -17.87 -6.84
N ARG A 185 -1.69 -18.39 -7.09
CA ARG A 185 -2.77 -18.47 -6.10
C ARG A 185 -3.24 -19.89 -5.90
N TRP A 186 -3.55 -20.25 -4.66
CA TRP A 186 -4.08 -21.58 -4.32
C TRP A 186 -5.04 -21.53 -3.14
N LYS A 187 -6.00 -22.47 -3.11
CA LYS A 187 -6.98 -22.57 -2.04
C LYS A 187 -7.11 -24.01 -1.56
N LYS A 188 -6.93 -24.25 -0.26
CA LYS A 188 -7.02 -25.60 0.32
C LYS A 188 -8.41 -26.20 0.06
N GLY A 189 -8.44 -27.46 -0.42
CA GLY A 189 -9.68 -28.16 -0.76
C GLY A 189 -10.33 -27.66 -2.06
N ASN A 190 -9.60 -26.92 -2.89
CA ASN A 190 -10.02 -26.44 -4.20
C ASN A 190 -8.78 -26.43 -5.12
N ASN A 191 -8.82 -25.63 -6.18
CA ASN A 191 -7.77 -25.56 -7.20
C ASN A 191 -6.61 -24.62 -6.83
N THR A 192 -5.53 -24.79 -7.57
CA THR A 192 -4.47 -23.80 -7.76
C THR A 192 -4.66 -23.05 -9.07
N SER A 193 -3.93 -21.97 -9.25
CA SER A 193 -3.78 -21.33 -10.55
C SER A 193 -3.25 -22.36 -11.57
N SER A 194 -3.63 -22.22 -12.84
CA SER A 194 -3.14 -23.07 -13.93
C SER A 194 -1.65 -22.90 -14.21
N GLY A 195 -1.03 -21.83 -13.68
CA GLY A 195 0.38 -21.53 -13.73
C GLY A 195 0.65 -20.18 -13.06
N LEU A 196 1.80 -19.60 -13.37
CA LEU A 196 2.06 -18.19 -13.04
C LEU A 196 1.14 -17.30 -13.88
N LYS A 197 0.60 -16.26 -13.25
CA LYS A 197 -0.33 -15.32 -13.87
C LYS A 197 0.24 -13.93 -13.86
N PHE A 198 0.21 -13.27 -15.01
CA PHE A 198 0.63 -11.87 -15.13
C PHE A 198 -0.56 -10.98 -14.77
N GLY A 199 -0.36 -10.03 -13.85
CA GLY A 199 -1.39 -9.08 -13.42
C GLY A 199 -1.61 -7.95 -14.43
N ASP A 200 -2.46 -7.00 -14.06
CA ASP A 200 -2.57 -5.74 -14.80
C ASP A 200 -1.26 -4.94 -14.69
N LEU A 201 -0.83 -4.31 -15.79
CA LEU A 201 0.46 -3.62 -15.90
C LEU A 201 0.30 -2.11 -15.64
N PRO A 202 0.76 -1.58 -14.50
CA PRO A 202 0.80 -0.15 -14.24
C PRO A 202 2.01 0.50 -14.92
N VAL A 203 1.76 1.65 -15.52
CA VAL A 203 2.78 2.58 -16.02
C VAL A 203 2.46 3.97 -15.50
N ASP A 204 3.38 4.54 -14.73
CA ASP A 204 3.22 5.83 -14.06
C ASP A 204 4.34 6.79 -14.50
N LEU A 205 3.98 8.01 -14.92
CA LEU A 205 4.90 9.13 -15.06
C LEU A 205 4.95 9.87 -13.74
N MET A 206 6.15 10.24 -13.31
CA MET A 206 6.42 10.82 -12.01
C MET A 206 7.12 12.15 -12.20
N TRP A 207 6.59 13.22 -11.59
CA TRP A 207 7.20 14.54 -11.62
C TRP A 207 7.40 15.05 -10.20
N ARG A 208 8.66 15.26 -9.83
CA ARG A 208 9.05 15.93 -8.60
C ARG A 208 9.10 17.44 -8.85
N TYR A 209 8.09 18.14 -8.35
CA TYR A 209 7.91 19.57 -8.60
C TYR A 209 8.52 20.45 -7.50
N VAL A 210 8.91 19.86 -6.36
CA VAL A 210 9.73 20.50 -5.32
C VAL A 210 10.92 19.61 -4.98
N ASP A 211 12.12 20.16 -5.04
CA ASP A 211 13.35 19.57 -4.52
C ASP A 211 13.40 19.68 -2.99
N ALA A 212 13.92 18.65 -2.32
CA ALA A 212 14.14 18.73 -0.89
C ALA A 212 15.25 19.75 -0.56
N ASP A 213 15.00 20.60 0.42
CA ASP A 213 16.02 21.43 1.08
C ASP A 213 15.95 21.18 2.59
N PRO A 214 16.74 20.22 3.10
CA PRO A 214 16.76 19.89 4.52
C PRO A 214 17.15 21.07 5.42
N LYS A 215 17.97 22.02 4.94
CA LYS A 215 18.38 23.19 5.72
C LYS A 215 17.23 24.15 5.99
N ARG A 216 16.25 24.18 5.08
CA ARG A 216 15.04 25.00 5.17
C ARG A 216 13.79 24.20 5.53
N TYR A 217 13.94 22.92 5.87
CA TYR A 217 12.83 21.99 6.14
C TYR A 217 11.82 21.91 4.98
N ILE A 218 12.30 22.04 3.74
CA ILE A 218 11.46 21.92 2.55
C ILE A 218 11.46 20.45 2.12
N PRO A 219 10.29 19.78 2.06
CA PRO A 219 10.20 18.40 1.59
C PRO A 219 10.38 18.31 0.06
N ALA A 220 10.80 17.14 -0.42
CA ALA A 220 10.58 16.80 -1.82
C ALA A 220 9.09 16.47 -2.04
N LEU A 221 8.47 17.10 -3.03
CA LEU A 221 7.08 16.84 -3.40
C LEU A 221 7.00 16.32 -4.83
N SER A 222 6.23 15.24 -5.02
CA SER A 222 6.04 14.62 -6.33
C SER A 222 4.59 14.29 -6.61
N VAL A 223 4.24 14.32 -7.90
CA VAL A 223 2.98 13.82 -8.44
C VAL A 223 3.26 12.67 -9.41
N PHE A 224 2.41 11.65 -9.37
CA PHE A 224 2.48 10.46 -10.19
C PHE A 224 1.18 10.41 -10.96
N ALA A 225 1.23 10.25 -12.28
CA ALA A 225 0.05 10.10 -13.10
C ALA A 225 0.27 8.97 -14.11
N GLY A 226 -0.69 8.07 -14.23
CA GLY A 226 -0.48 6.86 -15.00
C GLY A 226 -1.74 6.07 -15.29
N MET A 227 -1.53 4.92 -15.92
CA MET A 227 -2.56 3.97 -16.31
C MET A 227 -2.13 2.56 -15.93
N ALA A 228 -3.02 1.78 -15.34
CA ALA A 228 -2.90 0.32 -15.34
C ALA A 228 -3.64 -0.24 -16.56
N MET A 229 -2.91 -1.03 -17.36
CA MET A 229 -3.41 -1.72 -18.53
C MET A 229 -3.98 -3.08 -18.13
N PRO A 230 -5.13 -3.50 -18.69
CA PRO A 230 -5.81 -4.74 -18.32
C PRO A 230 -5.15 -5.97 -18.98
N THR A 231 -3.89 -6.23 -18.63
CA THR A 231 -3.11 -7.36 -19.14
C THR A 231 -3.39 -8.66 -18.40
N GLY A 232 -4.01 -8.61 -17.23
CA GLY A 232 -4.27 -9.79 -16.42
C GLY A 232 -5.50 -10.57 -16.83
N ASP A 233 -5.45 -11.88 -16.62
CA ASP A 233 -6.59 -12.78 -16.81
C ASP A 233 -7.75 -12.35 -15.93
N TYR A 234 -8.92 -12.11 -16.52
CA TYR A 234 -10.11 -11.72 -15.76
C TYR A 234 -11.42 -12.36 -16.24
N ASN A 235 -11.43 -12.96 -17.43
CA ASN A 235 -12.64 -13.37 -18.14
C ASN A 235 -12.52 -14.82 -18.62
N ARG A 236 -13.64 -15.56 -18.68
CA ARG A 236 -13.68 -16.98 -19.11
C ARG A 236 -12.63 -17.85 -18.41
N LEU A 237 -12.50 -17.68 -17.10
CA LEU A 237 -11.49 -18.36 -16.30
C LEU A 237 -11.84 -19.86 -16.17
N GLY A 238 -10.90 -20.73 -16.54
CA GLY A 238 -11.03 -22.17 -16.28
C GLY A 238 -10.97 -22.49 -14.77
N ARG A 239 -10.26 -21.65 -14.00
CA ARG A 239 -10.15 -21.73 -12.55
C ARG A 239 -10.28 -20.33 -11.96
N ALA A 240 -11.06 -20.17 -10.88
CA ALA A 240 -11.22 -18.86 -10.24
C ALA A 240 -9.88 -18.27 -9.73
N GLN A 241 -8.90 -19.13 -9.42
CA GLN A 241 -7.56 -18.73 -9.00
C GLN A 241 -6.77 -18.01 -10.09
N ASP A 242 -7.14 -18.17 -11.36
CA ASP A 242 -6.46 -17.53 -12.49
C ASP A 242 -6.80 -16.04 -12.63
N GLY A 243 -7.84 -15.56 -11.95
CA GLY A 243 -8.34 -14.19 -12.09
C GLY A 243 -7.47 -13.14 -11.40
N VAL A 244 -6.48 -12.60 -12.09
CA VAL A 244 -5.49 -11.62 -11.57
C VAL A 244 -5.65 -10.21 -12.15
N GLY A 245 -6.49 -10.05 -13.18
CA GLY A 245 -6.77 -8.75 -13.80
C GLY A 245 -8.14 -8.18 -13.43
N ALA A 246 -8.28 -6.87 -13.58
CA ALA A 246 -9.55 -6.15 -13.47
C ALA A 246 -10.33 -6.13 -14.81
N GLY A 247 -9.65 -6.28 -15.94
CA GLY A 247 -10.27 -6.15 -17.25
C GLY A 247 -10.67 -4.71 -17.61
N THR A 248 -10.13 -3.72 -16.91
CA THR A 248 -10.36 -2.29 -17.15
C THR A 248 -9.06 -1.51 -17.15
N TYR A 249 -8.92 -0.58 -18.09
CA TYR A 249 -7.98 0.52 -17.94
C TYR A 249 -8.31 1.33 -16.68
N THR A 250 -7.30 1.52 -15.84
CA THR A 250 -7.45 2.23 -14.56
C THR A 250 -6.50 3.42 -14.52
N PHE A 251 -7.06 4.62 -14.45
CA PHE A 251 -6.29 5.83 -14.20
C PHE A 251 -5.75 5.84 -12.79
N ARG A 252 -4.49 6.26 -12.63
CA ARG A 252 -3.75 6.28 -11.37
C ARG A 252 -3.19 7.69 -11.16
N LEU A 253 -3.38 8.20 -9.96
CA LEU A 253 -2.78 9.45 -9.49
C LEU A 253 -2.18 9.21 -8.10
N ALA A 254 -1.00 9.72 -7.84
CA ALA A 254 -0.45 9.76 -6.48
C ALA A 254 0.21 11.10 -6.19
N LEU A 255 0.08 11.54 -4.94
CA LEU A 255 0.85 12.64 -4.37
C LEU A 255 1.77 12.04 -3.32
N THR A 256 3.04 12.44 -3.34
CA THR A 256 4.02 11.98 -2.36
C THR A 256 4.86 13.13 -1.83
N GLU A 257 5.21 13.00 -0.58
CA GLU A 257 6.12 13.85 0.16
C GLU A 257 7.25 12.99 0.71
N GLN A 258 8.46 13.54 0.73
CA GLN A 258 9.61 12.92 1.38
C GLN A 258 10.48 13.99 2.04
N SER A 259 10.71 13.82 3.34
CA SER A 259 11.58 14.66 4.16
C SER A 259 12.61 13.80 4.88
N THR A 260 13.80 14.36 5.09
CA THR A 260 14.85 13.72 5.90
C THR A 260 15.28 14.69 6.98
N TYR A 261 15.39 14.20 8.22
CA TYR A 261 15.75 14.96 9.40
C TYR A 261 16.89 14.29 10.16
N THR A 262 17.95 15.04 10.45
CA THR A 262 19.03 14.57 11.31
C THR A 262 18.64 14.73 12.78
N LEU A 263 18.52 13.62 13.49
CA LEU A 263 18.24 13.54 14.92
C LEU A 263 19.53 13.65 15.75
N PRO A 264 19.43 13.94 17.06
CA PRO A 264 20.58 13.90 17.97
C PRO A 264 21.34 12.57 17.86
N GLY A 265 22.68 12.65 17.86
CA GLY A 265 23.55 11.49 17.64
C GLY A 265 23.83 11.16 16.17
N GLN A 266 23.51 12.07 15.23
CA GLN A 266 23.71 11.91 13.78
C GLN A 266 22.96 10.71 13.19
N HIS A 267 21.76 10.45 13.70
CA HIS A 267 20.85 9.47 13.13
C HIS A 267 19.89 10.16 12.17
N GLU A 268 19.74 9.62 10.97
CA GLU A 268 18.81 10.17 9.97
C GLU A 268 17.42 9.55 10.13
N LEU A 269 16.39 10.39 10.17
CA LEU A 269 14.99 9.99 10.14
C LEU A 269 14.37 10.47 8.84
N ARG A 270 13.89 9.55 8.01
CA ARG A 270 13.14 9.87 6.80
C ARG A 270 11.65 9.69 7.04
N LEU A 271 10.89 10.75 6.78
CA LEU A 271 9.44 10.77 6.76
C LEU A 271 8.99 10.73 5.31
N ARG A 272 7.99 9.89 5.02
CA ARG A 272 7.31 9.89 3.73
C ARG A 272 5.82 9.90 3.94
N VAL A 273 5.10 10.73 3.20
CA VAL A 273 3.64 10.75 3.19
C VAL A 273 3.17 10.53 1.77
N TRP A 274 2.10 9.74 1.59
CA TRP A 274 1.51 9.55 0.28
C TRP A 274 0.00 9.50 0.30
N SER A 275 -0.58 9.75 -0.87
CA SER A 275 -1.99 9.53 -1.14
C SER A 275 -2.15 9.14 -2.59
N THR A 276 -2.80 8.00 -2.83
CA THR A 276 -3.05 7.42 -4.14
C THR A 276 -4.54 7.40 -4.43
N PHE A 277 -4.86 7.59 -5.70
CA PHE A 277 -6.21 7.61 -6.23
C PHE A 277 -6.23 6.79 -7.51
N ARG A 278 -7.21 5.90 -7.63
CA ARG A 278 -7.34 4.98 -8.75
C ARG A 278 -8.79 4.91 -9.20
N ARG A 279 -9.02 4.99 -10.51
CA ARG A 279 -10.35 4.96 -11.10
C ARG A 279 -10.37 4.20 -12.41
N ALA A 280 -11.22 3.19 -12.51
CA ALA A 280 -11.51 2.55 -13.78
C ALA A 280 -12.14 3.57 -14.75
N VAL A 281 -11.52 3.74 -15.91
CA VAL A 281 -12.00 4.63 -17.00
C VAL A 281 -12.69 3.84 -18.11
N THR A 282 -12.72 2.52 -17.99
CA THR A 282 -13.42 1.60 -18.90
C THR A 282 -14.24 0.60 -18.10
N THR A 283 -15.03 -0.22 -18.81
CA THR A 283 -15.87 -1.27 -18.25
C THR A 283 -15.38 -2.63 -18.73
N ALA A 284 -15.31 -3.61 -17.84
CA ALA A 284 -14.92 -4.98 -18.16
C ALA A 284 -16.12 -5.75 -18.72
N HIS A 285 -15.95 -6.45 -19.83
CA HIS A 285 -16.94 -7.39 -20.37
C HIS A 285 -16.74 -8.77 -19.77
N LEU A 286 -17.81 -9.34 -19.21
CA LEU A 286 -17.75 -10.55 -18.41
C LEU A 286 -18.51 -11.69 -19.06
N HIS A 287 -17.84 -12.83 -19.14
CA HIS A 287 -18.33 -14.10 -19.64
C HIS A 287 -17.86 -15.22 -18.71
N ASP A 288 -18.79 -16.10 -18.35
CA ASP A 288 -18.54 -17.28 -17.51
C ASP A 288 -17.92 -16.90 -16.16
N VAL A 289 -16.95 -17.68 -15.69
CA VAL A 289 -16.21 -17.42 -14.46
C VAL A 289 -15.24 -16.25 -14.70
N THR A 290 -15.27 -15.25 -13.83
CA THR A 290 -14.46 -14.03 -13.94
C THR A 290 -13.84 -13.64 -12.60
N SER A 291 -12.87 -12.71 -12.62
CA SER A 291 -12.30 -12.10 -11.40
C SER A 291 -13.35 -11.43 -10.50
N TYR A 292 -14.54 -11.14 -11.04
CA TYR A 292 -15.67 -10.54 -10.31
C TYR A 292 -16.54 -11.56 -9.58
N GLY A 293 -16.15 -12.84 -9.55
CA GLY A 293 -16.85 -13.89 -8.81
C GLY A 293 -18.13 -14.38 -9.48
N THR A 294 -18.20 -14.28 -10.81
CA THR A 294 -19.32 -14.80 -11.62
C THR A 294 -19.20 -16.32 -11.84
N SER A 295 -20.29 -16.95 -12.27
CA SER A 295 -20.36 -18.39 -12.56
C SER A 295 -20.37 -18.68 -14.05
N ALA A 296 -20.11 -19.94 -14.44
CA ALA A 296 -20.29 -20.41 -15.81
C ALA A 296 -21.67 -20.01 -16.38
N GLY A 297 -21.69 -19.58 -17.66
CA GLY A 297 -22.85 -19.06 -18.37
C GLY A 297 -23.24 -17.62 -18.03
N PHE A 298 -22.52 -16.92 -17.13
CA PHE A 298 -22.76 -15.50 -16.89
C PHE A 298 -22.38 -14.67 -18.12
N LYS A 299 -23.17 -13.63 -18.42
CA LYS A 299 -22.86 -12.63 -19.45
C LYS A 299 -23.21 -11.25 -18.93
N GLY A 300 -22.26 -10.32 -19.00
CA GLY A 300 -22.49 -8.99 -18.44
C GLY A 300 -21.28 -8.07 -18.52
N ARG A 301 -21.28 -7.09 -17.62
CA ARG A 301 -20.24 -6.08 -17.50
C ARG A 301 -20.00 -5.76 -16.03
N ALA A 302 -18.78 -5.37 -15.71
CA ALA A 302 -18.44 -4.79 -14.41
C ALA A 302 -17.62 -3.53 -14.56
N GLN A 303 -17.84 -2.60 -13.64
CA GLN A 303 -17.04 -1.40 -13.49
C GLN A 303 -16.55 -1.31 -12.05
N PRO A 304 -15.22 -1.43 -11.83
CA PRO A 304 -14.64 -1.20 -10.52
C PRO A 304 -15.00 0.17 -9.97
N GLY A 305 -15.31 0.20 -8.68
CA GLY A 305 -15.41 1.45 -7.94
C GLY A 305 -14.05 2.15 -7.87
N MET A 306 -14.08 3.43 -7.54
CA MET A 306 -12.89 4.22 -7.23
C MET A 306 -12.25 3.72 -5.93
N TYR A 307 -10.93 3.72 -5.86
CA TYR A 307 -10.18 3.23 -4.71
C TYR A 307 -8.86 3.97 -4.55
N GLY A 308 -8.26 3.87 -3.38
CA GLY A 308 -7.05 4.60 -3.04
C GLY A 308 -6.44 4.16 -1.74
N GLU A 309 -5.27 4.74 -1.44
CA GLU A 309 -4.50 4.47 -0.24
C GLU A 309 -3.84 5.76 0.21
N SER A 310 -3.87 6.06 1.50
CA SER A 310 -3.11 7.17 2.09
C SER A 310 -2.36 6.66 3.30
N GLY A 311 -1.15 7.16 3.51
CA GLY A 311 -0.33 6.70 4.62
C GLY A 311 0.90 7.56 4.86
N PHE A 312 1.65 7.17 5.88
CA PHE A 312 2.97 7.68 6.12
C PHE A 312 3.94 6.57 6.51
N SER A 313 5.23 6.86 6.32
CA SER A 313 6.34 5.99 6.66
C SER A 313 7.34 6.74 7.53
N LEU A 314 7.87 6.05 8.53
CA LEU A 314 9.01 6.50 9.32
C LEU A 314 10.16 5.53 9.10
N GLU A 315 11.30 6.03 8.68
CA GLU A 315 12.50 5.26 8.37
C GLU A 315 13.69 5.80 9.18
N PHE A 316 14.05 5.10 10.25
CA PHE A 316 15.08 5.51 11.22
C PHE A 316 16.42 4.79 10.96
N GLY A 317 17.45 5.55 10.62
CA GLY A 317 18.81 5.06 10.42
C GLY A 317 19.51 4.75 11.75
N ILE A 318 19.67 3.47 12.07
CA ILE A 318 20.48 3.03 13.21
C ILE A 318 21.95 3.37 12.94
N ASN A 319 22.40 3.09 11.73
CA ASN A 319 23.70 3.49 11.18
C ASN A 319 23.58 3.50 9.66
N GLN A 320 24.65 3.90 8.96
CA GLN A 320 24.66 4.00 7.50
C GLN A 320 24.07 2.78 6.76
N LYS A 321 24.22 1.56 7.30
CA LYS A 321 23.78 0.32 6.64
C LYS A 321 22.41 -0.17 7.08
N TRP A 322 21.95 0.19 8.27
CA TRP A 322 20.77 -0.39 8.90
C TRP A 322 19.69 0.66 9.15
N VAL A 323 18.48 0.38 8.68
CA VAL A 323 17.30 1.24 8.87
C VAL A 323 16.16 0.41 9.46
N LEU A 324 15.43 0.99 10.39
CA LEU A 324 14.12 0.49 10.82
C LEU A 324 13.04 1.28 10.11
N ALA A 325 12.14 0.59 9.42
CA ALA A 325 11.03 1.21 8.71
C ALA A 325 9.69 0.81 9.33
N LEU A 326 8.76 1.76 9.37
CA LEU A 326 7.38 1.50 9.79
C LEU A 326 6.42 2.28 8.90
N ASP A 327 5.57 1.53 8.19
CA ASP A 327 4.46 2.12 7.43
C ASP A 327 3.16 2.05 8.22
N LEU A 328 2.37 3.12 8.14
CA LEU A 328 0.97 3.14 8.52
C LEU A 328 0.14 3.65 7.35
N ALA A 329 -0.83 2.86 6.91
CA ALA A 329 -1.63 3.17 5.73
C ALA A 329 -3.12 2.89 5.95
N ARG A 330 -3.95 3.55 5.14
CA ARG A 330 -5.39 3.38 5.04
C ARG A 330 -5.75 3.13 3.58
N ASP A 331 -6.23 1.93 3.28
CA ASP A 331 -6.87 1.62 1.99
C ASP A 331 -8.36 1.91 2.04
N TRP A 332 -8.92 2.42 0.94
CA TRP A 332 -10.36 2.56 0.78
C TRP A 332 -10.79 2.20 -0.63
N SER A 333 -12.01 1.69 -0.76
CA SER A 333 -12.58 1.34 -2.05
C SER A 333 -14.09 1.53 -2.04
N ASN A 334 -14.59 2.14 -3.10
CA ASN A 334 -15.99 2.06 -3.49
C ASN A 334 -16.26 0.67 -4.07
N GLY A 335 -17.50 0.20 -3.96
CA GLY A 335 -17.86 -1.10 -4.52
C GLY A 335 -17.93 -1.09 -6.04
N SER A 336 -17.61 -2.24 -6.64
CA SER A 336 -17.77 -2.46 -8.06
C SER A 336 -19.25 -2.60 -8.43
N HIS A 337 -19.64 -2.02 -9.56
CA HIS A 337 -20.96 -2.21 -10.16
C HIS A 337 -20.92 -3.40 -11.12
N LEU A 338 -21.75 -4.40 -10.88
CA LEU A 338 -21.87 -5.61 -11.70
C LEU A 338 -23.27 -5.67 -12.29
N ARG A 339 -23.37 -5.77 -13.61
CA ARG A 339 -24.64 -5.90 -14.34
C ARG A 339 -24.58 -7.01 -15.38
N GLY A 340 -25.57 -7.89 -15.42
CA GLY A 340 -25.59 -9.00 -16.38
C GLY A 340 -26.71 -10.00 -16.17
N THR A 341 -26.54 -11.19 -16.73
CA THR A 341 -27.46 -12.32 -16.64
C THR A 341 -26.71 -13.60 -16.30
N THR A 342 -27.24 -14.42 -15.40
CA THR A 342 -26.73 -15.76 -15.10
C THR A 342 -27.11 -16.76 -16.20
N ALA A 343 -26.55 -17.98 -16.14
CA ALA A 343 -26.91 -19.08 -17.04
C ALA A 343 -28.42 -19.40 -17.04
N THR A 344 -29.10 -19.18 -15.92
CA THR A 344 -30.56 -19.38 -15.76
C THR A 344 -31.40 -18.20 -16.27
N GLY A 345 -30.78 -17.17 -16.86
CA GLY A 345 -31.46 -15.96 -17.33
C GLY A 345 -31.79 -14.94 -16.25
N LYS A 346 -31.40 -15.18 -14.98
CA LYS A 346 -31.63 -14.23 -13.88
C LYS A 346 -30.79 -12.97 -14.11
N LYS A 347 -31.43 -11.81 -14.13
CA LYS A 347 -30.75 -10.50 -14.17
C LYS A 347 -30.04 -10.23 -12.84
N VAL A 348 -28.82 -9.72 -12.95
CA VAL A 348 -27.97 -9.24 -11.85
C VAL A 348 -27.70 -7.77 -12.10
N ASP A 349 -27.95 -6.93 -11.11
CA ASP A 349 -27.57 -5.52 -11.08
C ASP A 349 -27.26 -5.18 -9.61
N THR A 350 -25.98 -5.15 -9.27
CA THR A 350 -25.53 -5.04 -7.88
C THR A 350 -24.33 -4.14 -7.78
N VAL A 351 -24.33 -3.26 -6.78
CA VAL A 351 -23.15 -2.49 -6.38
C VAL A 351 -22.64 -3.09 -5.08
N ALA A 352 -21.35 -3.41 -5.03
CA ALA A 352 -20.76 -3.92 -3.81
C ALA A 352 -20.72 -2.85 -2.70
N SER A 353 -20.66 -3.28 -1.44
CA SER A 353 -20.46 -2.36 -0.33
C SER A 353 -19.05 -1.75 -0.40
N PRO A 354 -18.89 -0.45 -0.05
CA PRO A 354 -17.58 0.14 0.15
C PRO A 354 -16.78 -0.61 1.23
N SER A 355 -15.46 -0.61 1.09
CA SER A 355 -14.55 -1.29 2.00
C SER A 355 -13.37 -0.41 2.37
N GLY A 356 -12.67 -0.80 3.43
CA GLY A 356 -11.33 -0.32 3.68
C GLY A 356 -10.72 -0.93 4.92
N ASP A 357 -9.39 -0.89 4.99
CA ASP A 357 -8.58 -1.30 6.14
C ASP A 357 -7.54 -0.26 6.56
N TRP A 358 -7.02 -0.45 7.76
CA TRP A 358 -5.82 0.19 8.27
C TRP A 358 -4.73 -0.87 8.37
N LEU A 359 -3.59 -0.55 7.78
CA LEU A 359 -2.43 -1.40 7.66
C LEU A 359 -1.28 -0.82 8.48
N ILE A 360 -0.52 -1.71 9.11
CA ILE A 360 0.80 -1.42 9.68
C ILE A 360 1.83 -2.37 9.06
N ALA A 361 3.00 -1.86 8.71
CA ALA A 361 4.08 -2.66 8.15
C ALA A 361 5.45 -2.31 8.76
N PRO A 362 5.86 -2.95 9.86
CA PRO A 362 7.24 -2.88 10.33
C PRO A 362 8.19 -3.64 9.40
N ALA A 363 9.38 -3.10 9.22
CA ALA A 363 10.44 -3.68 8.41
C ALA A 363 11.84 -3.26 8.88
N ILE A 364 12.82 -4.02 8.40
CA ILE A 364 14.25 -3.74 8.58
C ILE A 364 14.92 -3.70 7.22
N GLU A 365 15.83 -2.74 7.05
CA GLU A 365 16.62 -2.57 5.84
C GLU A 365 18.09 -2.83 6.14
N TYR A 366 18.77 -3.47 5.18
CA TYR A 366 20.22 -3.64 5.19
C TYR A 366 20.81 -3.27 3.84
N SER A 367 21.69 -2.28 3.83
CA SER A 367 22.42 -1.82 2.65
C SER A 367 23.91 -2.07 2.81
N TRP A 368 24.52 -2.78 1.86
CA TRP A 368 25.98 -2.97 1.83
C TRP A 368 26.69 -1.94 0.95
N SER A 369 25.94 -1.14 0.19
CA SER A 369 26.44 -0.02 -0.62
C SER A 369 25.33 1.03 -0.79
N PRO A 370 25.62 2.25 -1.29
CA PRO A 370 24.58 3.22 -1.60
C PRO A 370 23.66 2.80 -2.76
N ARG A 371 24.00 1.74 -3.49
CA ARG A 371 23.28 1.26 -4.69
C ARG A 371 22.54 -0.04 -4.47
N PHE A 372 22.81 -0.76 -3.38
CA PHE A 372 22.34 -2.12 -3.18
C PHE A 372 21.97 -2.36 -1.72
N GLY A 373 20.78 -2.90 -1.53
CA GLY A 373 20.29 -3.31 -0.23
C GLY A 373 19.08 -4.22 -0.32
N ILE A 374 18.62 -4.65 0.83
CA ILE A 374 17.39 -5.44 1.00
C ILE A 374 16.52 -4.81 2.07
N ILE A 375 15.21 -4.94 1.92
CA ILE A 375 14.23 -4.70 2.98
C ILE A 375 13.44 -5.99 3.19
N ALA A 376 13.18 -6.32 4.45
CA ALA A 376 12.27 -7.39 4.81
C ALA A 376 11.38 -6.97 5.96
N GLY A 377 10.12 -7.41 5.93
CA GLY A 377 9.19 -7.14 7.01
C GLY A 377 7.85 -7.82 6.81
N VAL A 378 6.86 -7.35 7.56
CA VAL A 378 5.52 -7.92 7.53
C VAL A 378 4.50 -6.80 7.56
N SER A 379 3.51 -6.91 6.70
CA SER A 379 2.34 -6.04 6.71
C SER A 379 1.14 -6.79 7.28
N THR A 380 0.30 -6.09 8.05
CA THR A 380 -0.92 -6.67 8.61
C THR A 380 -1.98 -5.60 8.82
N TYR A 381 -3.25 -5.99 8.74
CA TYR A 381 -4.36 -5.09 9.04
C TYR A 381 -4.73 -5.16 10.51
N PHE A 382 -4.97 -4.03 11.15
CA PHE A 382 -5.38 -3.97 12.56
C PHE A 382 -6.81 -3.42 12.76
N ALA A 383 -7.37 -2.78 11.74
CA ALA A 383 -8.76 -2.35 11.70
C ALA A 383 -9.26 -2.31 10.25
N GLY A 384 -10.57 -2.36 10.05
CA GLY A 384 -11.15 -2.24 8.72
C GLY A 384 -12.64 -2.58 8.71
N HIS A 385 -13.27 -2.53 7.54
CA HIS A 385 -14.63 -2.98 7.31
C HIS A 385 -14.80 -3.50 5.89
N ASN A 386 -15.65 -4.52 5.73
CA ASN A 386 -15.91 -5.18 4.44
C ASN A 386 -14.63 -5.61 3.70
N THR A 387 -13.59 -6.00 4.42
CA THR A 387 -12.25 -6.28 3.86
C THR A 387 -11.67 -7.56 4.47
N GLY A 388 -10.75 -8.20 3.75
CA GLY A 388 -10.03 -9.37 4.24
C GLY A 388 -9.07 -8.97 5.36
N PHE A 389 -8.85 -9.85 6.33
CA PHE A 389 -7.77 -9.69 7.30
C PHE A 389 -6.61 -10.59 6.87
N ASN A 390 -5.49 -9.97 6.50
CA ASN A 390 -4.32 -10.63 5.94
C ASN A 390 -3.07 -10.34 6.76
N VAL A 391 -2.16 -11.32 6.82
CA VAL A 391 -0.77 -11.13 7.26
C VAL A 391 0.11 -11.41 6.06
N SER A 392 0.95 -10.45 5.69
CA SER A 392 1.75 -10.56 4.48
C SER A 392 3.21 -10.22 4.72
N PRO A 393 4.08 -11.24 4.87
CA PRO A 393 5.53 -11.08 4.81
C PRO A 393 5.96 -10.58 3.43
N GLN A 394 6.93 -9.67 3.42
CA GLN A 394 7.46 -9.03 2.23
C GLN A 394 8.99 -8.98 2.29
N ILE A 395 9.62 -9.12 1.13
CA ILE A 395 11.06 -8.90 0.94
C ILE A 395 11.28 -8.21 -0.40
N ALA A 396 12.18 -7.24 -0.44
CA ALA A 396 12.59 -6.59 -1.68
C ALA A 396 14.10 -6.46 -1.76
N PHE A 397 14.59 -6.51 -2.99
CA PHE A 397 15.99 -6.20 -3.30
C PHE A 397 16.03 -4.86 -4.02
N ASN A 398 16.70 -3.88 -3.43
CA ASN A 398 16.84 -2.56 -4.01
C ASN A 398 18.15 -2.47 -4.81
N SER A 399 18.05 -2.02 -6.06
CA SER A 399 19.22 -1.73 -6.89
C SER A 399 19.06 -0.46 -7.72
N VAL A 400 20.09 0.39 -7.72
CA VAL A 400 20.14 1.65 -8.46
C VAL A 400 21.44 1.75 -9.27
N PHE A 401 21.34 2.11 -10.55
CA PHE A 401 22.43 2.17 -11.52
C PHE A 401 22.63 3.56 -12.12
#